data_AF-A0A5P8VZT5-F1
#
_entry.id   AF-A0A5P8VZT5-F1
#
_cell.length_a   1.000
_cell.length_b   1.000
_cell.length_c   1.000
_cell.angle_alpha   90.00
_cell.angle_beta   90.00
_cell.angle_gamma   90.00
#
_symmetry.space_group_name_H-M   'P 1'
#
loop_
_entity.id
_entity.type
_entity.pdbx_description
1 polymer ?
#
loop_
_entity_poly.entity_id
_entity_poly.type
_entity_poly.pdbx_seq_one_letter_code
_entity_poly.pdbx_strand_id
1 'polypeptide(L)'
;MTQLSKRSRNRGWIKSNVTPEETNLRQAQRQELGARCRTIFECLRPQLIDNHYNWFIAIDAESENYVIDAKLEGLLQQIRARYTNPDAKLTIFRLNEIGACGTI
;
A
#
# COMPACT_ATOMS: atom_id res chain seq x y z
N MET A 1 -51.67 10.25 11.57
CA MET A 1 -50.98 11.18 10.65
C MET A 1 -49.79 11.81 11.37
N THR A 2 -48.61 11.82 10.72
CA THR A 2 -47.41 12.66 10.98
C THR A 2 -46.72 12.55 12.37
N GLN A 3 -45.39 12.52 12.52
CA GLN A 3 -44.31 13.03 11.68
C GLN A 3 -42.98 12.33 12.05
N LEU A 4 -42.31 11.73 11.07
CA LEU A 4 -40.93 11.23 11.18
C LEU A 4 -39.98 12.41 11.42
N SER A 5 -39.41 12.52 12.62
CA SER A 5 -38.31 13.45 12.89
C SER A 5 -37.00 12.86 12.32
N LYS A 6 -36.61 13.35 11.14
CA LYS A 6 -35.30 13.06 10.55
C LYS A 6 -34.21 13.72 11.40
N ARG A 7 -33.60 12.95 12.30
CA ARG A 7 -32.43 13.35 13.07
C ARG A 7 -31.23 13.39 12.14
N SER A 8 -30.93 14.56 11.56
CA SER A 8 -29.69 14.81 10.82
C SER A 8 -28.51 14.61 11.78
N ARG A 9 -27.87 13.44 11.69
CA ARG A 9 -26.57 13.21 12.33
C ARG A 9 -25.52 13.89 11.47
N ASN A 10 -25.28 15.18 11.73
CA ASN A 10 -24.08 15.87 11.26
C ASN A 10 -22.86 15.07 11.78
N ARG A 11 -22.31 14.18 10.95
CA ARG A 11 -20.98 13.60 11.17
C ARG A 11 -19.98 14.72 10.90
N GLY A 12 -19.70 15.51 11.95
CA GLY A 12 -18.66 16.52 11.92
C GLY A 12 -17.35 15.87 11.48
N TRP A 13 -16.77 16.40 10.41
CA TRP A 13 -15.39 16.06 10.03
C TRP A 13 -14.48 16.47 11.19
N ILE A 14 -13.93 15.48 11.88
CA ILE A 14 -12.88 15.71 12.88
C ILE A 14 -11.65 16.15 12.08
N LYS A 15 -11.35 17.45 12.11
CA LYS A 15 -10.07 17.96 11.59
C LYS A 15 -8.98 17.42 12.51
N SER A 16 -8.23 16.43 12.05
CA SER A 16 -7.01 15.99 12.72
C SER A 16 -6.01 17.16 12.71
N ASN A 17 -5.59 17.64 13.89
CA ASN A 17 -4.52 18.63 14.03
C ASN A 17 -3.16 17.98 13.73
N VAL A 18 -2.95 17.49 12.50
CA VAL A 18 -1.63 17.02 12.08
C VAL A 18 -0.78 18.26 11.81
N THR A 19 0.31 18.42 12.56
CA THR A 19 1.24 19.53 12.34
C THR A 19 2.00 19.32 11.02
N PRO A 20 2.47 20.40 10.36
CA PRO A 20 3.31 20.28 9.18
C PRO A 20 4.56 19.43 9.43
N GLU A 21 5.13 19.49 10.64
CA GLU A 21 6.31 18.70 11.02
C GLU A 21 6.02 17.19 11.08
N GLU A 22 4.91 16.78 11.70
CA GLU A 22 4.48 15.37 11.70
C GLU A 22 4.17 14.88 10.29
N THR A 23 3.63 15.74 9.44
CA THR A 23 3.35 15.41 8.03
C THR A 23 4.65 15.18 7.27
N ASN A 24 5.64 16.07 7.43
CA ASN A 24 6.94 15.95 6.78
C ASN A 24 7.68 14.70 7.24
N LEU A 25 7.66 14.39 8.54
CA LEU A 25 8.28 13.18 9.08
C LEU A 25 7.64 11.91 8.49
N ARG A 26 6.30 11.85 8.47
CA ARG A 26 5.56 10.72 7.88
C ARG A 26 5.84 10.58 6.38
N GLN A 27 5.98 11.70 5.67
CA GLN A 27 6.32 11.69 4.25
C GLN A 27 7.75 11.17 4.02
N ALA A 28 8.72 11.64 4.80
CA ALA A 28 10.10 11.16 4.72
C ALA A 28 10.19 9.66 5.00
N GLN A 29 9.51 9.17 6.05
CA GLN A 29 9.45 7.74 6.38
C GLN A 29 8.84 6.90 5.25
N ARG A 30 7.77 7.40 4.62
CA ARG A 30 7.15 6.72 3.46
C ARG A 30 8.05 6.72 2.23
N GLN A 31 8.76 7.81 1.98
CA GLN A 31 9.71 7.91 0.86
C GLN A 31 10.90 6.98 1.05
N GLU A 32 11.46 6.93 2.27
CA GLU A 32 12.58 6.04 2.59
C GLU A 32 12.18 4.57 2.45
N LEU A 33 11.02 4.20 3.00
CA LEU A 33 10.44 2.85 2.87
C LEU A 33 10.22 2.51 1.38
N GLY A 34 9.59 3.42 0.63
CA GLY A 34 9.34 3.23 -0.80
C GLY A 34 10.63 3.09 -1.60
N ALA A 35 11.67 3.85 -1.28
CA ALA A 35 12.98 3.76 -1.92
C ALA A 35 13.64 2.40 -1.67
N ARG A 36 13.63 1.92 -0.42
CA ARG A 36 14.16 0.59 -0.05
C ARG A 36 13.43 -0.53 -0.79
N CYS A 37 12.10 -0.55 -0.73
CA CYS A 37 11.32 -1.55 -1.46
C CYS A 37 11.53 -1.47 -2.97
N ARG A 38 11.72 -0.26 -3.52
CA ARG A 38 11.98 -0.07 -4.94
C ARG A 38 13.31 -0.66 -5.39
N THR A 39 14.38 -0.51 -4.61
CA THR A 39 15.67 -1.14 -4.91
C THR A 39 15.52 -2.66 -4.99
N ILE A 40 14.80 -3.28 -4.06
CA ILE A 40 14.52 -4.72 -4.06
C ILE A 40 13.68 -5.10 -5.28
N PHE A 41 12.64 -4.32 -5.58
CA PHE A 41 11.80 -4.52 -6.75
C PHE A 41 12.60 -4.50 -8.06
N GLU A 42 13.51 -3.54 -8.23
CA GLU A 42 14.32 -3.41 -9.45
C GLU A 42 15.23 -4.62 -9.68
N CYS A 43 15.74 -5.24 -8.62
CA CYS A 43 16.50 -6.49 -8.70
C CYS A 43 15.63 -7.72 -9.04
N LEU A 44 14.41 -7.79 -8.50
CA LEU A 44 13.48 -8.91 -8.71
C LEU A 44 12.73 -8.81 -10.05
N ARG A 45 12.49 -7.60 -10.53
CA ARG A 45 11.71 -7.30 -11.73
C ARG A 45 12.18 -8.09 -12.95
N PRO A 46 13.45 -8.04 -13.41
CA PRO A 46 13.86 -8.75 -14.62
C PRO A 46 13.73 -10.27 -14.49
N GLN A 47 13.76 -10.82 -13.28
CA GLN A 47 13.65 -12.26 -13.03
C GLN A 47 12.20 -12.74 -13.03
N LEU A 48 11.28 -11.89 -12.56
CA LEU A 48 9.88 -12.23 -12.39
C LEU A 48 8.99 -11.77 -13.56
N ILE A 49 9.38 -10.72 -14.28
CA ILE A 49 8.57 -10.12 -15.36
C ILE A 49 8.32 -11.09 -16.51
N ASP A 50 9.28 -11.95 -16.82
CA ASP A 50 9.18 -12.93 -17.91
C ASP A 50 8.05 -13.95 -17.66
N ASN A 51 7.84 -14.34 -16.40
CA ASN A 51 6.88 -15.36 -16.01
C ASN A 51 5.57 -14.80 -15.43
N HIS A 52 5.60 -13.57 -14.89
CA HIS A 52 4.51 -12.99 -14.10
C HIS A 52 4.18 -11.56 -14.56
N TYR A 53 4.16 -11.33 -15.87
CA TYR A 53 3.84 -10.03 -16.43
C TYR A 53 2.45 -9.53 -15.97
N ASN A 54 2.39 -8.27 -15.56
CA ASN A 54 1.21 -7.59 -15.01
C ASN A 54 0.68 -8.09 -13.66
N TRP A 55 1.39 -8.98 -12.98
CA TRP A 55 1.02 -9.43 -11.64
C TRP A 55 1.34 -8.36 -10.59
N PHE A 56 0.73 -8.50 -9.42
CA PHE A 56 1.01 -7.65 -8.26
C PHE A 56 2.08 -8.30 -7.40
N ILE A 57 3.01 -7.48 -6.90
CA ILE A 57 4.04 -7.90 -5.95
C ILE A 57 4.00 -6.98 -4.74
N ALA A 58 3.96 -7.55 -3.54
CA ALA A 58 4.13 -6.82 -2.30
C ALA A 58 5.50 -7.14 -1.72
N ILE A 59 6.28 -6.11 -1.43
CA ILE A 59 7.63 -6.24 -0.90
C ILE A 59 7.67 -5.61 0.49
N ASP A 60 8.26 -6.35 1.42
CA ASP A 60 8.54 -5.90 2.78
C ASP A 60 9.93 -5.25 2.84
N ALA A 61 9.97 -3.99 3.26
CA ALA A 61 11.23 -3.25 3.43
C ALA A 61 12.10 -3.79 4.57
N GLU A 62 11.51 -4.43 5.58
CA GLU A 62 12.22 -4.87 6.79
C GLU A 62 12.71 -6.31 6.66
N SER A 63 11.91 -7.21 6.07
CA SER A 63 12.26 -8.63 5.96
C SER A 63 12.81 -9.06 4.59
N GLU A 64 12.83 -8.15 3.61
CA GLU A 64 13.16 -8.43 2.19
C GLU A 64 12.29 -9.54 1.54
N ASN A 65 11.24 -9.97 2.24
CA ASN A 65 10.29 -10.94 1.75
C ASN A 65 9.35 -10.30 0.74
N TYR A 66 8.90 -11.10 -0.22
CA TYR A 66 7.93 -10.67 -1.20
C TYR A 66 6.81 -11.70 -1.37
N VAL A 67 5.67 -11.18 -1.81
CA VAL A 67 4.48 -11.96 -2.15
C VAL A 67 4.06 -11.54 -3.55
N ILE A 68 3.74 -12.51 -4.42
CA ILE A 68 3.24 -12.24 -5.77
C ILE A 68 1.87 -12.88 -5.96
N ASP A 69 0.98 -12.18 -6.65
CA ASP A 69 -0.32 -12.71 -7.04
C ASP A 69 -0.82 -12.02 -8.31
N ALA A 70 -1.54 -12.76 -9.15
CA ALA A 70 -2.15 -12.21 -10.36
C ALA A 70 -3.26 -11.18 -10.03
N LYS A 71 -3.93 -11.33 -8.88
CA LYS A 71 -5.03 -10.47 -8.44
C LYS A 71 -4.64 -9.73 -7.16
N LEU A 72 -5.01 -8.45 -7.10
CA LEU A 72 -4.80 -7.62 -5.91
C LEU A 72 -5.50 -8.21 -4.67
N GLU A 73 -6.69 -8.78 -4.83
CA GLU A 73 -7.42 -9.42 -3.72
C GLU A 73 -6.68 -10.63 -3.14
N GLY A 74 -6.13 -11.49 -4.00
CA GLY A 74 -5.33 -12.64 -3.58
C GLY A 74 -4.06 -12.19 -2.85
N LEU A 75 -3.38 -11.17 -3.40
CA LEU A 75 -2.23 -10.55 -2.76
C LEU A 75 -2.58 -10.01 -1.36
N LEU A 76 -3.65 -9.25 -1.23
CA LEU A 76 -4.08 -8.67 0.05
C LEU A 76 -4.46 -9.75 1.06
N GLN A 77 -5.06 -10.85 0.62
CA GLN A 77 -5.37 -11.98 1.49
C GLN A 77 -4.09 -12.66 1.99
N GLN A 78 -3.11 -12.89 1.11
CA GLN A 78 -1.81 -13.45 1.49
C GLN A 78 -1.06 -12.52 2.45
N ILE A 79 -1.07 -11.20 2.18
CA ILE A 79 -0.49 -10.20 3.08
C ILE A 79 -1.16 -10.25 4.44
N ARG A 80 -2.49 -10.25 4.52
CA ARG A 80 -3.22 -10.31 5.80
C ARG A 80 -2.94 -11.61 6.57
N ALA A 81 -2.75 -12.72 5.85
CA ALA A 81 -2.41 -14.00 6.46
C ALA A 81 -0.98 -14.01 7.02
N ARG A 82 -0.03 -13.40 6.30
CA ARG A 82 1.40 -13.41 6.65
C ARG A 82 1.79 -12.29 7.62
N TYR A 83 1.13 -11.15 7.51
CA TYR A 83 1.36 -9.94 8.30
C TYR A 83 0.10 -9.63 9.10
N THR A 84 0.08 -10.10 10.34
CA THR A 84 -1.00 -9.79 11.30
C THR A 84 -0.90 -8.34 11.81
N ASN A 85 0.24 -7.69 11.62
CA ASN A 85 0.50 -6.34 12.13
C ASN A 85 -0.01 -5.26 11.16
N PRO A 86 -0.91 -4.36 11.58
CA PRO A 86 -1.37 -3.23 10.76
C PRO A 86 -0.25 -2.23 10.41
N ASP A 87 0.87 -2.23 11.14
CA ASP A 87 2.04 -1.39 10.86
C ASP A 87 3.03 -2.03 9.88
N ALA A 88 2.69 -3.16 9.26
CA ALA A 88 3.56 -3.80 8.27
C ALA A 88 3.86 -2.83 7.11
N LYS A 89 5.14 -2.45 7.00
CA LYS A 89 5.69 -1.49 6.04
C LYS A 89 5.86 -2.10 4.66
N LEU A 90 4.74 -2.54 4.08
CA LEU A 90 4.68 -3.20 2.79
C LEU A 90 4.41 -2.19 1.69
N THR A 91 5.16 -2.29 0.58
CA THR A 91 4.85 -1.53 -0.64
C THR A 91 4.40 -2.49 -1.72
N ILE A 92 3.25 -2.18 -2.34
CA ILE A 92 2.70 -2.95 -3.46
C ILE A 92 3.14 -2.29 -4.76
N PHE A 93 3.77 -3.07 -5.62
CA PHE A 93 4.13 -2.71 -6.98
C PHE A 93 3.41 -3.59 -7.99
N ARG A 94 3.46 -3.17 -9.24
CA ARG A 94 3.02 -3.99 -10.37
C ARG A 94 4.24 -4.46 -11.14
N LEU A 95 4.30 -5.75 -11.44
CA LEU A 95 5.32 -6.34 -12.31
C LEU A 95 5.03 -5.94 -13.76
N ASN A 96 5.45 -4.73 -14.12
CA ASN A 96 5.48 -4.22 -15.49
C ASN A 96 6.83 -3.55 -15.75
N GLU A 97 7.03 -3.02 -16.95
CA GLU A 97 8.29 -2.40 -17.37
C GLU A 97 8.70 -1.18 -16.53
N ILE A 98 7.79 -0.60 -15.74
CA ILE A 98 7.99 0.67 -15.03
C ILE A 98 7.91 0.48 -13.49
N GLY A 99 7.31 -0.61 -13.00
CA GLY A 99 6.97 -0.83 -11.59
C GLY A 99 5.78 -0.01 -11.07
N ALA A 100 5.17 0.83 -11.91
CA ALA A 100 4.17 1.80 -11.46
C ALA A 100 2.79 1.16 -11.22
N CYS A 101 2.22 1.44 -10.04
CA CYS A 101 0.84 1.11 -9.70
C CYS A 101 -0.04 2.34 -9.95
N GLY A 102 -0.52 2.48 -11.19
CA GLY A 102 -1.34 3.62 -11.65
C GLY A 102 -0.63 4.52 -12.65
N THR A 103 -1.39 5.45 -13.24
CA THR A 103 -0.88 6.53 -14.09
C THR A 103 -0.28 7.62 -13.20
N ILE A 104 0.97 7.98 -13.46
CA ILE A 104 1.65 9.16 -12.89
C ILE A 104 1.11 10.41 -13.59
#